data_AF-A7Y963-F1
#
_entry.id   AF-A7Y963-F1
#
_cell.length_a   1.000
_cell.length_b   1.000
_cell.length_c   1.000
_cell.angle_alpha   90.00
_cell.angle_beta   90.00
_cell.angle_gamma   90.00
#
_symmetry.space_group_name_H-M   'P 1'
#
loop_
_entity.id
_entity.type
_entity.pdbx_description
1 polymer ?
#
loop_
_entity_poly.entity_id
_entity_poly.type
_entity_poly.pdbx_seq_one_letter_code
_entity_poly.pdbx_strand_id
1 'polypeptide(L)'
;SLSYDDFPSHMKTCLLFLSIFPEDYEIQKDRLIWRWIAEGFVKCFEFGESCFNELINRSMIQPINIDVEGNAEACRVHDMVLDLILHLSSRENFVTIFDDVQEKTSLQRKVRRLALQNSKVEATIPHVAMSMSQVRSITVFSPAINPMPPLGSFHVLRVLDIEDCEIHNLSSVGSLFHLRYLRLRAKNIFEKGAELPLEIGNLRFLQTLDTSGVKMEELPKTIVQLRRLTCLYVDQFTRLPDGIGNRTSLEA
;
A
#
# COMPACT_ATOMS: atom_id res chain seq x y z
N SER A 1 9.19 -21.67 -22.34
CA SER A 1 8.05 -21.40 -21.44
C SER A 1 8.59 -21.31 -20.03
N LEU A 2 8.67 -20.12 -19.44
CA LEU A 2 8.97 -20.00 -18.01
C LEU A 2 7.67 -20.17 -17.23
N SER A 3 7.59 -21.22 -16.42
CA SER A 3 6.42 -21.49 -15.57
C SER A 3 6.50 -20.65 -14.30
N TYR A 4 5.35 -20.33 -13.69
CA TYR A 4 5.27 -19.84 -12.32
C TYR A 4 6.09 -20.72 -11.36
N ASP A 5 6.15 -22.02 -11.61
CA ASP A 5 6.85 -22.98 -10.75
C ASP A 5 8.36 -22.75 -10.68
N ASP A 6 8.96 -22.18 -11.73
CA ASP A 6 10.40 -21.91 -11.85
C ASP A 6 10.86 -20.68 -11.04
N PHE A 7 9.93 -19.96 -10.39
CA PHE A 7 10.28 -18.80 -9.59
C PHE A 7 10.80 -19.16 -8.19
N PRO A 8 11.84 -18.46 -7.70
CA PRO A 8 12.18 -18.44 -6.29
C PRO A 8 10.99 -17.99 -5.42
N SER A 9 10.93 -18.46 -4.17
CA SER A 9 9.80 -18.19 -3.26
C SER A 9 9.50 -16.70 -3.04
N HIS A 10 10.54 -15.86 -2.94
CA HIS A 10 10.37 -14.42 -2.77
C HIS A 10 9.76 -13.76 -4.01
N MET A 11 10.14 -14.21 -5.22
CA MET A 11 9.57 -13.69 -6.46
C MET A 11 8.11 -14.11 -6.65
N LYS A 12 7.76 -15.36 -6.30
CA LYS A 12 6.36 -15.81 -6.26
C LYS A 12 5.53 -14.89 -5.36
N THR A 13 6.06 -14.55 -4.19
CA THR A 13 5.41 -13.65 -3.23
C THR A 13 5.23 -12.23 -3.80
N CYS A 14 6.26 -11.67 -4.44
CA CYS A 14 6.20 -10.36 -5.11
C CYS A 14 5.19 -10.34 -6.26
N LEU A 15 5.15 -11.41 -7.07
CA LEU A 15 4.20 -11.59 -8.16
C LEU A 15 2.76 -11.70 -7.64
N LEU A 16 2.50 -12.56 -6.64
CA LEU A 16 1.17 -12.70 -6.03
C LEU A 16 0.66 -11.40 -5.41
N PHE A 17 1.55 -10.53 -4.94
CA PHE A 17 1.19 -9.23 -4.39
C PHE A 17 0.55 -8.29 -5.42
N LEU A 18 0.85 -8.46 -6.71
CA LEU A 18 0.27 -7.67 -7.78
C LEU A 18 -1.24 -7.90 -7.92
N SER A 19 -1.78 -9.00 -7.36
CA SER A 19 -3.22 -9.26 -7.31
C SER A 19 -4.02 -8.19 -6.53
N ILE A 20 -3.35 -7.29 -5.81
CA ILE A 20 -3.99 -6.18 -5.10
C ILE A 20 -4.43 -5.07 -6.05
N PHE A 21 -3.83 -4.94 -7.22
CA PHE A 21 -4.10 -3.82 -8.13
C PHE A 21 -5.23 -4.19 -9.10
N PRO A 22 -6.12 -3.26 -9.44
CA PRO A 22 -7.13 -3.47 -10.47
C PRO A 22 -6.53 -3.81 -11.84
N GLU A 23 -7.38 -4.30 -12.74
CA GLU A 23 -7.04 -4.45 -14.16
C GLU A 23 -6.62 -3.12 -14.79
N ASP A 24 -5.70 -3.16 -15.76
CA ASP A 24 -5.10 -2.01 -16.45
C ASP A 24 -4.39 -0.97 -15.57
N TYR A 25 -4.27 -1.23 -14.27
CA TYR A 25 -3.74 -0.27 -13.32
C TYR A 25 -2.24 -0.01 -13.52
N GLU A 26 -1.85 1.27 -13.59
CA GLU A 26 -0.45 1.68 -13.63
C GLU A 26 0.15 1.70 -12.22
N ILE A 27 1.11 0.82 -11.97
CA ILE A 27 1.74 0.63 -10.67
C ILE A 27 3.11 1.31 -10.68
N GLN A 28 3.24 2.40 -9.93
CA GLN A 28 4.53 3.07 -9.72
C GLN A 28 5.53 2.11 -9.05
N LYS A 29 6.75 2.02 -9.58
CA LYS A 29 7.82 1.13 -9.13
C LYS A 29 8.12 1.32 -7.64
N ASP A 30 8.33 2.56 -7.21
CA ASP A 30 8.64 2.91 -5.83
C ASP A 30 7.55 2.47 -4.86
N ARG A 31 6.28 2.77 -5.21
CA ARG A 31 5.11 2.36 -4.42
C ARG A 31 5.10 0.84 -4.22
N LEU A 32 5.37 0.08 -5.28
CA LEU A 32 5.37 -1.38 -5.23
C LEU A 32 6.50 -1.91 -4.35
N ILE A 33 7.72 -1.41 -4.53
CA ILE A 33 8.91 -1.86 -3.81
C ILE A 33 8.81 -1.52 -2.32
N TRP A 34 8.42 -0.28 -1.96
CA TRP A 34 8.26 0.11 -0.56
C TRP A 34 7.20 -0.72 0.16
N ARG A 35 6.14 -1.12 -0.55
CA ARG A 35 5.14 -2.05 -0.01
C ARG A 35 5.68 -3.46 0.18
N TRP A 36 6.49 -3.98 -0.76
CA TRP A 36 7.18 -5.27 -0.58
C TRP A 36 8.13 -5.25 0.63
N ILE A 37 8.84 -4.14 0.86
CA ILE A 37 9.70 -3.96 2.04
C ILE A 37 8.87 -3.96 3.32
N ALA A 38 7.77 -3.20 3.36
CA ALA A 38 6.91 -3.10 4.53
C ALA A 38 6.21 -4.44 4.88
N GLU A 39 5.86 -5.23 3.87
CA GLU A 39 5.39 -6.60 4.02
C GLU A 39 6.50 -7.55 4.52
N GLY A 40 7.76 -7.25 4.19
CA GLY A 40 8.94 -8.05 4.49
C GLY A 40 9.24 -9.13 3.44
N PHE A 41 8.80 -8.93 2.20
CA PHE A 41 9.13 -9.83 1.07
C PHE A 41 10.54 -9.61 0.57
N VAL A 42 10.99 -8.36 0.61
CA VAL A 42 12.31 -7.91 0.20
C VAL A 42 12.94 -7.13 1.35
N LYS A 43 14.28 -7.13 1.40
CA LYS A 43 15.05 -6.57 2.53
C LYS A 43 15.35 -5.07 2.40
N CYS A 44 15.47 -4.57 1.18
CA CYS A 44 15.87 -3.21 0.83
C CYS A 44 15.38 -2.87 -0.57
N PHE A 45 15.51 -1.60 -0.96
CA PHE A 45 15.00 -1.08 -2.22
C PHE A 45 15.69 -1.71 -3.43
N GLU A 46 17.01 -1.84 -3.41
CA GLU A 46 17.81 -2.39 -4.52
C GLU A 46 17.47 -3.86 -4.79
N PHE A 47 17.17 -4.62 -3.73
CA PHE A 47 16.71 -6.00 -3.89
C PHE A 47 15.28 -6.05 -4.43
N GLY A 48 14.42 -5.11 -4.03
CA GLY A 48 13.09 -4.95 -4.61
C GLY A 48 13.13 -4.58 -6.09
N GLU A 49 14.05 -3.70 -6.48
CA GLU A 49 14.26 -3.29 -7.87
C GLU A 49 14.79 -4.45 -8.72
N SER A 50 15.71 -5.25 -8.18
CA SER A 50 16.16 -6.48 -8.84
C SER A 50 14.98 -7.45 -9.08
N CYS A 51 14.09 -7.62 -8.10
CA CYS A 51 12.87 -8.42 -8.27
C CYS A 51 11.94 -7.84 -9.33
N PHE A 52 11.73 -6.53 -9.33
CA PHE A 52 10.90 -5.82 -10.31
C PHE A 52 11.42 -6.03 -11.74
N ASN A 53 12.72 -5.82 -11.96
CA ASN A 53 13.37 -6.01 -13.25
C ASN A 53 13.32 -7.46 -13.74
N GLU A 54 13.47 -8.44 -12.83
CA GLU A 54 13.35 -9.85 -13.20
C GLU A 54 11.90 -10.23 -13.58
N LEU A 55 10.88 -9.62 -12.96
CA LEU A 55 9.49 -9.78 -13.38
C LEU A 55 9.25 -9.21 -14.79
N ILE A 56 9.89 -8.08 -15.14
CA ILE A 56 9.88 -7.53 -16.50
C ILE A 56 10.57 -8.48 -17.48
N ASN A 57 11.77 -8.95 -17.16
CA ASN A 57 12.57 -9.84 -18.01
C ASN A 57 11.84 -11.15 -18.33
N ARG A 58 10.98 -11.60 -17.42
CA ARG A 58 10.14 -12.80 -17.59
C ARG A 58 8.76 -12.51 -18.17
N SER A 59 8.51 -11.25 -18.57
CA SER A 59 7.25 -10.77 -19.15
C SER A 59 6.03 -11.00 -18.24
N MET A 60 6.23 -11.03 -16.93
CA MET A 60 5.14 -11.10 -15.96
C MET A 60 4.49 -9.74 -15.70
N ILE A 61 5.27 -8.67 -15.86
CA ILE A 61 4.81 -7.29 -15.83
C ILE A 61 5.36 -6.55 -17.03
N GLN A 62 4.60 -5.58 -17.52
CA GLN A 62 4.95 -4.72 -18.64
C GLN A 62 5.51 -3.41 -18.09
N PRO A 63 6.70 -2.97 -18.53
CA PRO A 63 7.25 -1.69 -18.11
C PRO A 63 6.46 -0.52 -18.69
N ILE A 64 6.32 0.55 -17.90
CA ILE A 64 5.67 1.82 -18.25
C ILE A 64 6.63 2.95 -17.87
N ASN A 65 6.57 4.08 -18.61
CA ASN A 65 7.36 5.29 -18.37
C ASN A 65 8.86 4.97 -18.23
N ILE A 66 9.47 4.56 -19.33
CA ILE A 66 10.91 4.28 -19.38
C ILE A 66 11.66 5.61 -19.40
N ASP A 67 12.58 5.80 -18.44
CA ASP A 67 13.44 6.97 -18.35
C ASP A 67 14.50 7.01 -19.48
N VAL A 68 15.35 8.04 -19.47
CA VAL A 68 16.38 8.19 -20.52
C VAL A 68 17.52 7.18 -20.38
N GLU A 69 17.68 6.60 -19.20
CA GLU A 69 18.62 5.53 -18.87
C GLU A 69 18.09 4.13 -19.21
N GLY A 70 16.82 4.00 -19.58
CA GLY A 70 16.17 2.73 -19.93
C GLY A 70 15.52 2.01 -18.75
N ASN A 71 15.43 2.64 -17.58
CA ASN A 71 14.75 2.07 -16.42
C ASN A 71 13.25 2.35 -16.49
N ALA A 72 12.45 1.36 -16.13
CA ALA A 72 11.00 1.54 -16.02
C ALA A 72 10.65 2.19 -14.67
N GLU A 73 9.85 3.26 -14.71
CA GLU A 73 9.36 3.96 -13.51
C GLU A 73 8.01 3.42 -13.01
N ALA A 74 7.30 2.70 -13.87
CA ALA A 74 6.05 2.05 -13.52
C ALA A 74 5.91 0.70 -14.25
N CYS A 75 4.88 -0.06 -13.89
CA CYS A 75 4.49 -1.25 -14.63
C CYS A 75 2.97 -1.42 -14.70
N ARG A 76 2.53 -2.32 -15.58
CA ARG A 76 1.18 -2.87 -15.62
C ARG A 76 1.27 -4.40 -15.70
N VAL A 77 0.29 -5.09 -15.16
CA VAL A 77 0.14 -6.54 -15.35
C VAL A 77 -0.75 -6.77 -16.56
N HIS A 78 -0.31 -7.61 -17.51
CA HIS A 78 -1.16 -8.00 -18.62
C HIS A 78 -2.32 -8.88 -18.12
N ASP A 79 -3.53 -8.71 -18.66
CA ASP A 79 -4.77 -9.40 -18.25
C ASP A 79 -4.61 -10.91 -18.07
N MET A 80 -4.03 -11.63 -19.03
CA MET A 80 -3.80 -13.09 -18.91
C MET A 80 -2.90 -13.45 -17.72
N VAL A 81 -1.92 -12.61 -17.39
CA VAL A 81 -1.03 -12.80 -16.24
C VAL A 81 -1.77 -12.41 -14.96
N LEU A 82 -2.59 -11.37 -14.99
CA LEU A 82 -3.42 -10.96 -13.87
C LEU A 82 -4.41 -12.07 -13.48
N ASP A 83 -5.09 -12.69 -14.45
CA ASP A 83 -5.97 -13.85 -14.24
C ASP A 83 -5.24 -15.01 -13.55
N LEU A 84 -4.03 -15.33 -14.03
CA LEU A 84 -3.17 -16.34 -13.42
C LEU A 84 -2.83 -15.97 -11.96
N ILE A 85 -2.42 -14.73 -11.71
CA ILE A 85 -2.07 -14.24 -10.38
C ILE A 85 -3.27 -14.27 -9.44
N LEU A 86 -4.45 -13.85 -9.89
CA LEU A 86 -5.69 -13.88 -9.12
C LEU A 86 -6.08 -15.32 -8.75
N HIS A 87 -5.98 -16.25 -9.71
CA HIS A 87 -6.22 -17.67 -9.47
C HIS A 87 -5.27 -18.25 -8.40
N LEU A 88 -3.96 -17.99 -8.52
CA LEU A 88 -2.96 -18.46 -7.58
C LEU A 88 -3.12 -17.82 -6.19
N SER A 89 -3.38 -16.50 -6.14
CA SER A 89 -3.60 -15.74 -4.91
C SER A 89 -4.79 -16.27 -4.11
N SER A 90 -5.91 -16.58 -4.79
CA SER A 90 -7.09 -17.18 -4.17
C SER A 90 -6.79 -18.58 -3.61
N ARG A 91 -6.10 -19.43 -4.40
CA ARG A 91 -5.69 -20.77 -3.96
C ARG A 91 -4.81 -20.73 -2.72
N GLU A 92 -3.86 -19.81 -2.67
CA GLU A 92 -2.90 -19.67 -1.56
C GLU A 92 -3.43 -18.83 -0.37
N ASN A 93 -4.64 -18.29 -0.47
CA ASN A 93 -5.17 -17.33 0.52
C ASN A 93 -4.26 -16.10 0.71
N PHE A 94 -3.67 -15.61 -0.37
CA PHE A 94 -2.60 -14.62 -0.30
C PHE A 94 -3.14 -13.19 -0.08
N VAL A 95 -4.11 -12.79 -0.89
CA VAL A 95 -4.85 -11.51 -0.81
C VAL A 95 -6.34 -11.80 -0.86
N THR A 96 -7.10 -11.10 -0.04
CA THR A 96 -8.57 -11.07 -0.10
C THR A 96 -9.00 -9.77 -0.76
N ILE A 97 -9.61 -9.87 -1.94
CA ILE A 97 -10.21 -8.73 -2.64
C ILE A 97 -11.68 -8.70 -2.22
N PHE A 98 -12.13 -7.55 -1.76
CA PHE A 98 -13.53 -7.30 -1.46
C PHE A 98 -14.09 -6.42 -2.57
N ASP A 99 -14.87 -7.05 -3.45
CA ASP A 99 -15.72 -6.41 -4.46
C ASP A 99 -17.19 -6.77 -4.18
N ASP A 100 -18.13 -5.99 -4.72
CA ASP A 100 -19.59 -6.12 -4.51
C ASP A 100 -20.16 -7.51 -4.91
N VAL A 101 -19.33 -8.36 -5.53
CA VAL A 101 -19.74 -9.62 -6.15
C VAL A 101 -19.58 -10.82 -5.19
N GLN A 102 -18.77 -10.71 -4.13
CA GLN A 102 -18.52 -11.84 -3.22
C GLN A 102 -19.48 -11.90 -2.02
N GLU A 103 -20.61 -12.59 -2.21
CA GLU A 103 -21.44 -13.11 -1.12
C GLU A 103 -20.69 -14.14 -0.25
N LYS A 104 -20.75 -13.92 1.07
CA LYS A 104 -20.93 -14.90 2.18
C LYS A 104 -20.00 -16.13 2.28
N THR A 105 -19.01 -16.32 1.41
CA THR A 105 -18.14 -17.51 1.38
C THR A 105 -16.80 -17.32 2.12
N SER A 106 -16.45 -16.10 2.53
CA SER A 106 -15.17 -15.76 3.17
C SER A 106 -15.12 -15.97 4.69
N LEU A 107 -16.21 -16.44 5.31
CA LEU A 107 -16.46 -16.39 6.76
C LEU A 107 -15.53 -17.28 7.64
N GLN A 108 -14.55 -18.00 7.08
CA GLN A 108 -13.67 -18.89 7.86
C GLN A 108 -12.16 -18.72 7.59
N ARG A 109 -11.75 -17.84 6.66
CA ARG A 109 -10.35 -17.75 6.25
C ARG A 109 -9.62 -16.63 6.99
N LYS A 110 -8.38 -16.91 7.40
CA LYS A 110 -7.49 -15.91 8.00
C LYS A 110 -7.09 -14.87 6.95
N VAL A 111 -7.66 -13.67 7.02
CA VAL A 111 -7.32 -12.55 6.14
C VAL A 111 -6.02 -11.89 6.63
N ARG A 112 -5.00 -11.86 5.77
CA ARG A 112 -3.72 -11.18 6.05
C ARG A 112 -3.56 -9.89 5.26
N ARG A 113 -4.07 -9.86 4.02
CA ARG A 113 -4.00 -8.72 3.11
C ARG A 113 -5.38 -8.50 2.53
N LEU A 114 -5.86 -7.28 2.67
CA LEU A 114 -7.19 -6.89 2.24
C LEU A 114 -7.05 -5.79 1.19
N ALA A 115 -7.64 -6.01 0.02
CA ALA A 115 -7.80 -5.01 -1.02
C ALA A 115 -9.29 -4.67 -1.12
N LEU A 116 -9.62 -3.39 -0.99
CA LEU A 116 -10.98 -2.87 -1.05
C LEU A 116 -11.09 -2.12 -2.38
N GLN A 117 -11.87 -2.67 -3.30
CA GLN A 117 -11.99 -2.18 -4.67
C GLN A 117 -13.46 -2.17 -5.10
N ASN A 118 -13.85 -1.17 -5.91
CA ASN A 118 -15.09 -1.18 -6.70
C ASN A 118 -16.38 -1.60 -5.96
N SER A 119 -16.61 -1.11 -4.73
CA SER A 119 -17.94 -1.22 -4.12
C SER A 119 -18.81 -0.07 -4.67
N LYS A 120 -19.91 -0.44 -5.32
CA LYS A 120 -21.01 0.49 -5.54
C LYS A 120 -21.93 0.32 -4.34
N VAL A 121 -22.43 1.43 -3.82
CA VAL A 121 -23.45 1.48 -2.76
C VAL A 121 -22.89 1.26 -1.36
N GLU A 122 -23.62 1.85 -0.42
CA GLU A 122 -23.58 1.85 1.05
C GLU A 122 -23.50 0.45 1.69
N ALA A 123 -22.63 -0.42 1.17
CA ALA A 123 -22.12 -1.57 1.87
C ALA A 123 -21.31 -1.02 3.03
N THR A 124 -22.02 -0.72 4.12
CA THR A 124 -21.50 -0.77 5.48
C THR A 124 -20.54 -1.94 5.44
N ILE A 125 -19.22 -1.70 5.53
CA ILE A 125 -18.24 -2.77 5.76
C ILE A 125 -18.95 -3.61 6.80
N PRO A 126 -19.41 -4.84 6.49
CA PRO A 126 -20.44 -5.40 7.33
C PRO A 126 -19.84 -5.40 8.73
N HIS A 127 -20.69 -5.37 9.75
CA HIS A 127 -20.28 -5.68 11.11
C HIS A 127 -19.70 -7.12 11.24
N VAL A 128 -18.94 -7.59 10.23
CA VAL A 128 -17.73 -8.41 10.26
C VAL A 128 -16.80 -7.93 11.38
N ALA A 129 -17.29 -8.07 12.60
CA ALA A 129 -16.54 -8.36 13.79
C ALA A 129 -15.86 -9.74 13.66
N MET A 130 -15.23 -10.01 12.51
CA MET A 130 -14.41 -11.19 12.28
C MET A 130 -12.97 -10.76 12.41
N SER A 131 -12.34 -11.05 13.55
CA SER A 131 -10.89 -11.28 13.67
C SER A 131 -9.95 -10.46 12.76
N MET A 132 -10.22 -9.16 12.54
CA MET A 132 -9.37 -8.26 11.75
C MET A 132 -8.04 -7.96 12.45
N SER A 133 -7.89 -8.44 13.70
CA SER A 133 -6.66 -8.41 14.48
C SER A 133 -5.46 -9.08 13.80
N GLN A 134 -5.67 -9.84 12.72
CA GLN A 134 -4.61 -10.53 11.98
C GLN A 134 -4.26 -9.88 10.63
N VAL A 135 -4.99 -8.84 10.21
CA VAL A 135 -4.74 -8.11 8.97
C VAL A 135 -3.46 -7.29 9.11
N ARG A 136 -2.57 -7.44 8.13
CA ARG A 136 -1.25 -6.80 8.07
C ARG A 136 -1.16 -5.77 6.94
N SER A 137 -1.98 -5.88 5.91
CA SER A 137 -2.03 -4.89 4.83
C SER A 137 -3.46 -4.58 4.45
N ILE A 138 -3.74 -3.29 4.27
CA ILE A 138 -4.98 -2.78 3.72
C ILE A 138 -4.63 -1.85 2.56
N THR A 139 -5.27 -2.08 1.43
CA THR A 139 -5.26 -1.18 0.29
C THR A 139 -6.68 -0.81 -0.08
N VAL A 140 -6.94 0.48 -0.24
CA VAL A 140 -8.27 1.00 -0.60
C VAL A 140 -8.13 1.80 -1.87
N PHE A 141 -8.91 1.43 -2.89
CA PHE A 141 -9.01 2.16 -4.15
C PHE A 141 -10.41 2.76 -4.26
N SER A 142 -10.52 4.02 -4.69
CA SER A 142 -11.81 4.62 -5.05
C SER A 142 -12.52 3.83 -6.16
N PRO A 143 -13.87 3.76 -6.17
CA PRO A 143 -14.82 4.35 -5.24
C PRO A 143 -15.11 3.48 -3.99
N ALA A 144 -14.23 2.54 -3.63
CA ALA A 144 -14.62 1.36 -2.86
C ALA A 144 -15.25 1.61 -1.49
N ILE A 145 -14.91 2.66 -0.74
CA ILE A 145 -15.46 2.85 0.60
C ILE A 145 -15.60 4.34 0.93
N ASN A 146 -16.82 4.74 1.26
CA ASN A 146 -17.14 5.95 2.03
C ASN A 146 -18.22 5.59 3.06
N PRO A 147 -17.94 5.58 4.39
CA PRO A 147 -16.77 6.13 5.08
C PRO A 147 -15.62 5.13 5.30
N MET A 148 -14.38 5.65 5.45
CA MET A 148 -13.13 4.91 5.69
C MET A 148 -13.25 3.79 6.74
N PRO A 149 -12.58 2.63 6.57
CA PRO A 149 -12.60 1.56 7.56
C PRO A 149 -12.12 2.03 8.94
N PRO A 150 -12.67 1.49 10.05
CA PRO A 150 -12.29 1.87 11.40
C PRO A 150 -10.87 1.38 11.71
N LEU A 151 -9.88 2.23 11.47
CA LEU A 151 -8.46 1.88 11.54
C LEU A 151 -8.03 1.35 12.93
N GLY A 152 -8.68 1.81 14.00
CA GLY A 152 -8.40 1.36 15.37
C GLY A 152 -8.61 -0.14 15.63
N SER A 153 -9.27 -0.87 14.72
CA SER A 153 -9.47 -2.32 14.81
C SER A 153 -8.27 -3.16 14.34
N PHE A 154 -7.28 -2.56 13.66
CA PHE A 154 -6.17 -3.29 13.04
C PHE A 154 -4.90 -3.26 13.88
N HIS A 155 -4.82 -4.16 14.86
CA HIS A 155 -3.72 -4.17 15.84
C HIS A 155 -2.35 -4.56 15.30
N VAL A 156 -2.25 -5.26 14.16
CA VAL A 156 -0.97 -5.74 13.58
C VAL A 156 -0.71 -5.20 12.18
N LEU A 157 -1.38 -4.11 11.81
CA LEU A 157 -1.27 -3.51 10.49
C LEU A 157 0.16 -3.00 10.25
N ARG A 158 0.70 -3.32 9.07
CA ARG A 158 2.03 -2.90 8.59
C ARG A 158 1.93 -1.98 7.38
N VAL A 159 0.93 -2.18 6.53
CA VAL A 159 0.72 -1.40 5.31
C VAL A 159 -0.69 -0.81 5.32
N LEU A 160 -0.78 0.51 5.18
CA LEU A 160 -2.01 1.22 4.88
C LEU A 160 -1.76 2.07 3.64
N ASP A 161 -2.47 1.76 2.55
CA ASP A 161 -2.39 2.47 1.27
C ASP A 161 -3.81 2.86 0.84
N ILE A 162 -4.11 4.15 0.85
CA ILE A 162 -5.42 4.69 0.51
C ILE A 162 -5.26 5.59 -0.71
N GLU A 163 -6.05 5.34 -1.75
CA GLU A 163 -5.91 6.02 -3.02
C GLU A 163 -7.24 6.44 -3.63
N ASP A 164 -7.26 7.71 -4.06
CA ASP A 164 -8.38 8.42 -4.66
C ASP A 164 -9.66 8.41 -3.81
N CYS A 165 -9.52 8.20 -2.50
CA CYS A 165 -10.62 8.25 -1.54
C CYS A 165 -10.78 9.65 -0.94
N GLU A 166 -11.97 9.90 -0.38
CA GLU A 166 -12.15 10.99 0.55
C GLU A 166 -11.53 10.60 1.89
N ILE A 167 -10.45 11.28 2.27
CA ILE A 167 -9.72 10.98 3.49
C ILE A 167 -10.26 11.89 4.59
N HIS A 168 -11.15 11.33 5.41
CA HIS A 168 -11.71 12.01 6.57
C HIS A 168 -11.19 11.35 7.85
N ASN A 169 -10.76 12.15 8.84
CA ASN A 169 -10.40 11.72 10.18
C ASN A 169 -9.30 10.63 10.27
N LEU A 170 -8.04 11.06 10.39
CA LEU A 170 -6.87 10.20 10.59
C LEU A 170 -6.51 9.98 12.06
N SER A 171 -7.37 10.35 13.01
CA SER A 171 -7.06 10.34 14.45
C SER A 171 -6.56 8.98 14.97
N SER A 172 -7.06 7.88 14.42
CA SER A 172 -6.70 6.53 14.83
C SER A 172 -5.41 6.00 14.20
N VAL A 173 -4.81 6.69 13.21
CA VAL A 173 -3.55 6.26 12.57
C VAL A 173 -2.42 6.13 13.58
N GLY A 174 -2.33 7.04 14.55
CA GLY A 174 -1.30 7.02 15.60
C GLY A 174 -1.36 5.81 16.54
N SER A 175 -2.45 5.02 16.49
CA SER A 175 -2.59 3.77 17.25
C SER A 175 -2.10 2.53 16.51
N LEU A 176 -1.72 2.65 15.23
CA LEU A 176 -1.25 1.54 14.40
C LEU A 176 0.23 1.24 14.65
N PHE A 177 0.58 0.81 15.87
CA PHE A 177 1.98 0.74 16.31
C PHE A 177 2.89 -0.14 15.45
N HIS A 178 2.37 -1.09 14.68
CA HIS A 178 3.15 -1.96 13.78
C HIS A 178 3.29 -1.43 12.36
N LEU A 179 2.74 -0.25 12.06
CA LEU A 179 2.71 0.33 10.72
C LEU A 179 4.15 0.62 10.26
N ARG A 180 4.43 0.24 9.01
CA ARG A 180 5.70 0.40 8.31
C ARG A 180 5.56 1.25 7.06
N TYR A 181 4.39 1.24 6.46
CA TYR A 181 4.07 1.99 5.27
C TYR A 181 2.71 2.67 5.43
N LEU A 182 2.71 3.98 5.28
CA LEU A 182 1.50 4.81 5.22
C LEU A 182 1.53 5.61 3.93
N ARG A 183 0.57 5.35 3.03
CA ARG A 183 0.32 6.19 1.86
C ARG A 183 -1.10 6.68 1.85
N LEU A 184 -1.24 7.99 1.68
CA LEU A 184 -2.49 8.71 1.60
C LEU A 184 -2.50 9.53 0.31
N ARG A 185 -3.41 9.19 -0.59
CA ARG A 185 -3.66 9.95 -1.83
C ARG A 185 -5.15 10.26 -1.92
N ALA A 186 -5.49 11.53 -1.74
CA ALA A 186 -6.86 12.00 -1.71
C ALA A 186 -7.44 12.16 -3.13
N LYS A 187 -8.76 11.98 -3.25
CA LYS A 187 -9.50 12.23 -4.50
C LYS A 187 -9.39 13.68 -4.98
N ASN A 188 -9.45 14.63 -4.04
CA ASN A 188 -9.40 16.05 -4.33
C ASN A 188 -8.20 16.68 -3.61
N ILE A 189 -7.17 17.01 -4.38
CA ILE A 189 -5.94 17.62 -3.88
C ILE A 189 -6.04 19.14 -3.70
N PHE A 190 -7.13 19.77 -4.16
CA PHE A 190 -7.29 21.23 -4.12
C PHE A 190 -7.89 21.72 -2.80
N GLU A 191 -8.68 20.87 -2.14
CA GLU A 191 -9.26 21.12 -0.82
C GLU A 191 -8.26 20.83 0.30
N LYS A 192 -8.47 21.43 1.48
CA LYS A 192 -7.64 21.14 2.65
C LYS A 192 -7.86 19.66 3.02
N GLY A 193 -6.79 18.88 2.93
CA GLY A 193 -6.83 17.46 3.27
C GLY A 193 -6.90 17.21 4.78
N ALA A 194 -7.14 15.95 5.17
CA ALA A 194 -7.04 15.54 6.56
C ALA A 194 -5.63 15.78 7.10
N GLU A 195 -5.55 16.31 8.32
CA GLU A 195 -4.30 16.46 9.06
C GLU A 195 -3.89 15.13 9.70
N LEU A 196 -2.58 14.86 9.75
CA LEU A 196 -2.05 13.74 10.52
C LEU A 196 -2.16 14.05 12.02
N PRO A 197 -2.53 13.06 12.87
CA PRO A 197 -2.55 13.25 14.31
C PRO A 197 -1.13 13.44 14.86
N LEU A 198 -0.99 14.14 16.00
CA LEU A 198 0.29 14.27 16.70
C LEU A 198 0.84 12.89 17.12
N GLU A 199 -0.04 11.93 17.36
CA GLU A 199 0.27 10.54 17.69
C GLU A 199 0.99 9.80 16.56
N ILE A 200 1.12 10.37 15.35
CA ILE A 200 1.96 9.80 14.29
C ILE A 200 3.39 9.52 14.79
N GLY A 201 3.93 10.35 15.68
CA GLY A 201 5.26 10.14 16.29
C GLY A 201 5.40 8.83 17.08
N ASN A 202 4.29 8.19 17.45
CA ASN A 202 4.29 6.89 18.13
C ASN A 202 4.61 5.72 17.19
N LEU A 203 4.56 5.90 15.87
CA LEU A 203 4.74 4.84 14.88
C LEU A 203 6.22 4.49 14.68
N ARG A 204 6.84 3.90 15.71
CA ARG A 204 8.29 3.61 15.77
C ARG A 204 8.82 2.68 14.67
N PHE A 205 7.92 1.97 13.98
CA PHE A 205 8.25 1.08 12.87
C PHE A 205 8.00 1.68 11.49
N LEU A 206 7.47 2.91 11.39
CA LEU A 206 7.16 3.53 10.10
C LEU A 206 8.46 3.76 9.32
N GLN A 207 8.51 3.24 8.10
CA GLN A 207 9.63 3.32 7.15
C GLN A 207 9.30 4.24 5.98
N THR A 208 8.05 4.22 5.51
CA THR A 208 7.58 5.06 4.40
C THR A 208 6.35 5.85 4.83
N LEU A 209 6.41 7.17 4.65
CA LEU A 209 5.26 8.07 4.75
C LEU A 209 5.10 8.79 3.41
N ASP A 210 4.01 8.53 2.71
CA ASP A 210 3.62 9.23 1.49
C ASP A 210 2.31 9.98 1.72
N THR A 211 2.41 11.31 1.82
CA THR A 211 1.27 12.22 1.86
C THR A 211 1.30 13.19 0.68
N SER A 212 2.05 12.87 -0.40
CA SER A 212 2.21 13.74 -1.57
C SER A 212 0.89 13.98 -2.30
N GLY A 213 -0.06 13.06 -2.16
CA GLY A 213 -1.42 13.18 -2.68
C GLY A 213 -2.41 13.85 -1.74
N VAL A 214 -1.98 14.51 -0.66
CA VAL A 214 -2.86 15.22 0.28
C VAL A 214 -2.31 16.62 0.55
N LYS A 215 -3.17 17.63 0.38
CA LYS A 215 -2.80 19.01 0.68
C LYS A 215 -2.79 19.26 2.18
N MET A 216 -1.59 19.28 2.75
CA MET A 216 -1.34 19.58 4.16
C MET A 216 -0.64 20.93 4.29
N GLU A 217 -1.01 21.72 5.31
CA GLU A 217 -0.26 22.96 5.62
C GLU A 217 1.11 22.63 6.21
N GLU A 218 1.15 21.68 7.15
CA GLU A 218 2.38 21.27 7.83
C GLU A 218 2.27 19.82 8.31
N LEU A 219 3.41 19.14 8.39
CA LEU A 219 3.47 17.86 9.08
C LEU A 219 3.54 18.07 10.61
N PRO A 220 2.94 17.16 11.41
CA PRO A 220 3.08 17.18 12.86
C PRO A 220 4.53 17.23 13.30
N LYS A 221 4.87 18.12 14.25
CA LYS A 221 6.23 18.23 14.81
C LYS A 221 6.76 16.90 15.36
N THR A 222 5.88 16.01 15.79
CA THR A 222 6.20 14.69 16.31
C THR A 222 6.76 13.73 15.25
N ILE A 223 6.67 14.02 13.96
CA ILE A 223 7.24 13.20 12.90
C ILE A 223 8.76 13.00 13.04
N VAL A 224 9.46 13.96 13.68
CA VAL A 224 10.89 13.85 13.99
C VAL A 224 11.21 12.67 14.91
N GLN A 225 10.22 12.14 15.62
CA GLN A 225 10.35 10.97 16.51
C GLN A 225 10.37 9.63 15.75
N LEU A 226 10.02 9.61 14.46
CA LEU A 226 9.89 8.40 13.65
C LEU A 226 11.23 7.78 13.25
N ARG A 227 12.02 7.27 14.20
CA ARG A 227 13.44 6.87 14.02
C ARG A 227 13.77 5.91 12.86
N ARG A 228 12.78 5.19 12.31
CA ARG A 228 12.94 4.26 11.19
C ARG A 228 12.43 4.77 9.85
N LEU A 229 11.92 6.01 9.81
CA LEU A 229 11.47 6.64 8.57
C LEU A 229 12.67 6.78 7.63
N THR A 230 12.54 6.15 6.47
CA THR A 230 13.52 6.12 5.39
C THR A 230 13.04 6.91 4.19
N CYS A 231 11.75 6.90 3.92
CA CYS A 231 11.20 7.57 2.76
C CYS A 231 10.03 8.48 3.17
N LEU A 232 10.10 9.74 2.74
CA LEU A 232 9.10 10.77 3.03
C LEU A 232 8.72 11.48 1.73
N TYR A 233 7.52 11.21 1.22
CA TYR A 233 6.94 11.94 0.10
C TYR A 233 5.89 12.92 0.63
N VAL A 234 6.05 14.19 0.29
CA VAL A 234 5.14 15.27 0.68
C VAL A 234 4.85 16.15 -0.51
N ASP A 235 3.70 16.83 -0.48
CA ASP A 235 3.44 17.87 -1.48
C ASP A 235 4.43 19.03 -1.29
N GLN A 236 4.84 19.65 -2.40
CA GLN A 236 5.85 20.71 -2.44
C GLN A 236 5.51 21.94 -1.57
N PHE A 237 4.23 22.13 -1.22
CA PHE A 237 3.77 23.25 -0.39
C PHE A 237 3.63 22.88 1.10
N THR A 238 3.83 21.60 1.45
CA THR A 238 3.72 21.13 2.84
C THR A 238 4.93 21.58 3.65
N ARG A 239 4.70 22.31 4.75
CA ARG A 239 5.80 22.71 5.65
C ARG A 239 6.31 21.52 6.45
N LEU A 240 7.62 21.32 6.39
CA LEU A 240 8.32 20.32 7.18
C LEU A 240 8.71 20.90 8.56
N PRO A 241 8.61 20.13 9.65
CA PRO A 241 9.04 20.58 10.96
C PRO A 241 10.56 20.61 11.09
N ASP A 242 11.05 21.51 11.95
CA ASP A 242 12.47 21.65 12.23
C ASP A 242 13.10 20.32 12.67
N GLY A 243 14.29 20.03 12.14
CA GLY A 243 15.06 18.84 12.49
C GLY A 243 14.74 17.58 11.68
N ILE A 244 13.76 17.60 10.77
CA ILE A 244 13.50 16.43 9.89
C ILE A 244 14.67 16.14 8.96
N GLY A 245 15.35 17.17 8.43
CA GLY A 245 16.48 17.05 7.51
C GLY A 245 17.78 16.57 8.17
N ASN A 246 17.88 16.59 9.50
CA ASN A 246 19.07 16.15 10.23
C ASN A 246 19.12 14.62 10.42
N ARG A 247 18.27 13.87 9.73
CA ARG A 247 18.09 12.44 9.94
C ARG A 247 18.85 11.64 8.89
N THR A 248 19.86 10.90 9.34
CA THR A 248 20.74 10.06 8.52
C THR A 248 20.05 8.88 7.84
N SER A 249 18.76 8.66 8.09
CA SER A 249 17.99 7.54 7.54
C SER A 249 17.12 7.91 6.35
N LEU A 250 16.90 9.20 6.08
CA LEU A 250 16.02 9.66 5.00
C LEU A 250 16.77 9.60 3.66
N GLU A 251 16.24 8.81 2.74
CA GLU A 251 16.62 8.85 1.32
C GLU A 251 15.96 10.09 0.68
N ALA A 252 16.73 10.80 -0.14
CA ALA A 252 16.33 12.04 -0.82
C ALA A 252 15.79 11.74 -2.21
#